data_AF-A0A2P2IEM4-F1
#
_entry.id   AF-A0A2P2IEM4-F1
#
_cell.length_a   1.000
_cell.length_b   1.000
_cell.length_c   1.000
_cell.angle_alpha   90.00
_cell.angle_beta   90.00
_cell.angle_gamma   90.00
#
_symmetry.space_group_name_H-M   'P 1'
#
loop_
_entity.id
_entity.type
_entity.pdbx_description
1 polymer ?
#
loop_
_entity_poly.entity_id
_entity_poly.type
_entity_poly.pdbx_seq_one_letter_code
_entity_poly.pdbx_strand_id
1 'polypeptide(L)'
;MKDPREMLNEFMNGLEEVSLTNEASVGAFMNLLGAAYEPGKLDVKFKELISIAIAVYSRCEYCIVFHTYKALEAGATREEIMESAMVSVAFGGGPTIAYSVTLLKKSIDEFENDFK
;
A
#
# COMPACT_ATOMS: atom_id res chain seq x y z
N MET A 1 10.38 -13.37 -6.31
CA MET A 1 9.59 -12.36 -5.58
C MET A 1 9.01 -13.03 -4.36
N LYS A 2 9.17 -12.43 -3.17
CA LYS A 2 8.56 -12.89 -1.93
C LYS A 2 7.02 -12.97 -2.10
N ASP A 3 6.38 -13.75 -1.25
CA ASP A 3 4.93 -13.84 -1.21
C ASP A 3 4.32 -12.55 -0.62
N PRO A 4 3.27 -11.93 -1.22
CA PRO A 4 2.72 -10.68 -0.70
C PRO A 4 2.19 -10.83 0.73
N ARG A 5 1.59 -11.97 1.08
CA ARG A 5 1.07 -12.20 2.42
C ARG A 5 2.19 -12.36 3.43
N GLU A 6 3.27 -13.05 3.07
CA GLU A 6 4.50 -13.08 3.89
C GLU A 6 5.09 -11.68 4.08
N MET A 7 5.17 -10.86 3.03
CA MET A 7 5.69 -9.49 3.11
C MET A 7 4.83 -8.58 3.99
N LEU A 8 3.50 -8.72 3.92
CA LEU A 8 2.57 -7.99 4.77
C LEU A 8 2.83 -8.33 6.24
N ASN A 9 2.91 -9.62 6.57
CA ASN A 9 3.16 -10.10 7.92
C ASN A 9 4.55 -9.67 8.42
N GLU A 10 5.58 -9.77 7.58
CA GLU A 10 6.95 -9.33 7.89
C GLU A 10 6.97 -7.85 8.27
N PHE A 11 6.29 -6.99 7.51
CA PHE A 11 6.20 -5.56 7.81
C PHE A 11 5.45 -5.28 9.11
N MET A 12 4.28 -5.90 9.30
CA MET A 12 3.44 -5.67 10.49
C MET A 12 4.13 -6.11 11.78
N ASN A 13 4.71 -7.31 11.77
CA ASN A 13 5.45 -7.84 12.92
C ASN A 13 6.70 -7.00 13.21
N GLY A 14 7.44 -6.61 12.17
CA GLY A 14 8.61 -5.75 12.34
C GLY A 14 8.27 -4.38 12.94
N LEU A 15 7.15 -3.78 12.54
CA LEU A 15 6.67 -2.53 13.12
C LEU A 15 6.32 -2.69 14.61
N GLU A 16 5.65 -3.78 14.97
CA GLU A 16 5.33 -4.12 16.36
C GLU A 16 6.60 -4.29 17.21
N GLU A 17 7.56 -5.10 16.75
CA GLU A 17 8.82 -5.32 17.46
C GLU A 17 9.63 -4.03 17.67
N VAL A 18 9.71 -3.18 16.63
CA VAL A 18 10.41 -1.88 16.72
C VAL A 18 9.70 -0.94 17.70
N SER A 19 8.37 -1.00 17.79
CA SER A 19 7.59 -0.18 18.72
C SER A 19 7.94 -0.44 20.19
N LEU A 20 8.33 -1.67 20.55
CA LEU A 20 8.71 -2.06 21.92
C LEU A 20 9.96 -1.32 22.42
N THR A 21 10.83 -0.88 21.51
CA THR A 21 12.09 -0.19 21.85
C THR A 21 12.11 1.28 21.44
N ASN A 22 11.14 1.73 20.61
CA ASN A 22 11.08 3.07 20.03
C ASN A 22 9.68 3.69 20.13
N GLU A 23 8.97 3.45 21.23
CA GLU A 23 7.56 3.81 21.44
C GLU A 23 7.23 5.25 21.01
N ALA A 24 8.00 6.23 21.47
CA ALA A 24 7.72 7.65 21.17
C ALA A 24 7.80 7.96 19.66
N SER A 25 8.82 7.43 18.98
CA SER A 25 9.02 7.66 17.54
C SER A 25 7.97 6.95 16.70
N VAL A 26 7.69 5.68 17.02
CA VAL A 26 6.68 4.89 16.31
C VAL A 26 5.28 5.46 16.58
N GLY A 27 4.96 5.82 17.82
CA GLY A 27 3.69 6.45 18.18
C GLY A 27 3.47 7.77 17.45
N ALA A 28 4.48 8.64 17.35
CA ALA A 28 4.39 9.88 16.59
C ALA A 28 4.14 9.62 15.09
N PHE A 29 4.80 8.62 14.51
CA PHE A 29 4.58 8.21 13.12
C PHE A 29 3.17 7.66 12.91
N MET A 30 2.68 6.79 13.79
CA MET A 30 1.32 6.24 13.70
C MET A 30 0.25 7.33 13.87
N ASN A 31 0.47 8.32 14.73
CA ASN A 31 -0.42 9.48 14.85
C ASN A 31 -0.49 10.30 13.55
N LEU A 32 0.66 10.49 12.88
CA LEU A 32 0.69 11.15 11.58
C LEU A 32 -0.11 10.34 10.55
N LEU A 33 0.08 9.01 10.49
CA LEU A 33 -0.68 8.15 9.58
C LEU A 33 -2.18 8.19 9.88
N GLY A 34 -2.58 8.10 11.15
CA GLY A 34 -3.98 8.22 11.56
C GLY A 34 -4.60 9.53 11.05
N ALA A 35 -3.95 10.67 11.33
CA ALA A 35 -4.42 11.97 10.86
C ALA A 35 -4.46 12.07 9.32
N ALA A 36 -3.47 11.50 8.63
CA ALA A 36 -3.42 11.52 7.17
C ALA A 36 -4.55 10.69 6.53
N TYR A 37 -4.98 9.61 7.18
CA TYR A 37 -5.98 8.68 6.65
C TYR A 37 -7.42 8.90 7.13
N GLU A 38 -7.65 9.74 8.14
CA GLU A 38 -9.00 10.12 8.58
C GLU A 38 -9.89 10.57 7.40
N PRO A 39 -11.09 10.00 7.21
CA PRO A 39 -11.95 10.37 6.08
C PRO A 39 -12.33 11.85 6.13
N GLY A 40 -12.28 12.53 4.99
CA GLY A 40 -12.56 13.95 4.87
C GLY A 40 -13.10 14.32 3.50
N LYS A 41 -12.44 15.26 2.82
CA LYS A 41 -12.77 15.58 1.41
C LYS A 41 -12.47 14.44 0.45
N LEU A 42 -11.54 13.57 0.83
CA LEU A 42 -11.29 12.27 0.24
C LEU A 42 -11.62 11.21 1.30
N ASP A 43 -12.35 10.18 0.89
CA ASP A 43 -12.54 8.99 1.71
C ASP A 43 -11.23 8.19 1.82
N VAL A 44 -11.24 7.16 2.67
CA VAL A 44 -10.06 6.30 2.88
C VAL A 44 -9.66 5.59 1.59
N LYS A 45 -10.63 5.14 0.78
CA LYS A 45 -10.39 4.47 -0.49
C LYS A 45 -9.53 5.31 -1.42
N PHE A 46 -9.90 6.57 -1.66
CA PHE A 46 -9.12 7.45 -2.53
C PHE A 46 -7.73 7.78 -1.97
N LYS A 47 -7.59 7.86 -0.64
CA LYS A 47 -6.28 8.05 -0.01
C LYS A 47 -5.37 6.84 -0.22
N GLU A 48 -5.90 5.62 -0.08
CA GLU A 48 -5.12 4.41 -0.36
C GLU A 48 -4.77 4.27 -1.85
N LEU A 49 -5.66 4.67 -2.77
CA LEU A 49 -5.35 4.72 -4.20
C LEU A 49 -4.21 5.70 -4.52
N ILE A 50 -4.17 6.85 -3.84
CA ILE A 50 -3.03 7.79 -3.92
C ILE A 50 -1.75 7.12 -3.38
N SER A 51 -1.85 6.42 -2.25
CA SER A 51 -0.71 5.70 -1.67
C SER A 51 -0.19 4.58 -2.56
N ILE A 52 -1.05 3.86 -3.28
CA ILE A 52 -0.65 2.91 -4.33
C ILE A 52 0.17 3.61 -5.41
N ALA A 53 -0.33 4.73 -5.95
CA ALA A 53 0.38 5.48 -6.99
C ALA A 53 1.78 5.89 -6.51
N ILE A 54 1.88 6.39 -5.26
CA ILE A 54 3.15 6.76 -4.62
C ILE A 54 4.05 5.55 -4.38
N ALA A 55 3.52 4.43 -3.88
CA ALA A 55 4.27 3.23 -3.55
C ALA A 55 4.94 2.61 -4.79
N VAL A 56 4.21 2.55 -5.91
CA VAL A 56 4.75 2.03 -7.18
C VAL A 56 5.74 3.02 -7.78
N TYR A 57 5.47 4.33 -7.71
CA TYR A 57 6.40 5.37 -8.17
C TYR A 57 7.72 5.34 -7.38
N SER A 58 7.64 5.24 -6.05
CA SER A 58 8.80 5.15 -5.17
C SER A 58 9.50 3.78 -5.23
N ARG A 59 8.83 2.77 -5.81
CA ARG A 59 9.30 1.38 -5.91
C ARG A 59 9.52 0.75 -4.53
N CYS A 60 8.69 1.14 -3.57
CA CYS A 60 8.72 0.59 -2.22
C CYS A 60 7.91 -0.71 -2.17
N GLU A 61 8.59 -1.86 -2.16
CA GLU A 61 7.94 -3.18 -2.21
C GLU A 61 6.96 -3.42 -1.06
N TYR A 62 7.35 -3.11 0.19
CA TYR A 62 6.47 -3.23 1.35
C TYR A 62 5.28 -2.28 1.28
N CYS A 63 5.49 -1.05 0.77
CA CYS A 63 4.41 -0.08 0.60
C CYS A 63 3.40 -0.55 -0.47
N ILE A 64 3.88 -1.13 -1.58
CA ILE A 64 3.00 -1.70 -2.62
C ILE A 64 2.11 -2.77 -2.01
N VAL A 65 2.70 -3.71 -1.27
CA VAL A 65 1.95 -4.80 -0.62
C VAL A 65 0.96 -4.26 0.40
N PHE A 66 1.43 -3.45 1.35
CA PHE A 66 0.61 -2.93 2.45
C PHE A 66 -0.57 -2.09 1.94
N HIS A 67 -0.33 -1.12 1.06
CA HIS A 67 -1.39 -0.26 0.54
C HIS A 67 -2.31 -0.99 -0.44
N THR A 68 -1.89 -2.10 -1.05
CA THR A 68 -2.81 -2.94 -1.85
C THR A 68 -3.83 -3.61 -0.93
N TYR A 69 -3.37 -4.20 0.17
CA TYR A 69 -4.25 -4.79 1.18
C TYR A 69 -5.22 -3.75 1.76
N LYS A 70 -4.71 -2.57 2.17
CA LYS A 70 -5.53 -1.49 2.73
C LYS A 70 -6.51 -0.87 1.72
N ALA A 71 -6.12 -0.73 0.45
CA ALA A 71 -7.02 -0.23 -0.59
C ALA A 71 -8.21 -1.19 -0.79
N LEU A 72 -7.95 -2.49 -0.87
CA LEU A 72 -8.99 -3.52 -1.00
C LEU A 72 -9.90 -3.57 0.24
N GLU A 73 -9.31 -3.49 1.45
CA GLU A 73 -10.06 -3.37 2.71
C GLU A 73 -10.98 -2.14 2.73
N ALA A 74 -10.53 -1.03 2.15
CA ALA A 74 -11.31 0.19 1.98
C ALA A 74 -12.34 0.13 0.83
N GLY A 75 -12.46 -1.01 0.16
CA GLY A 75 -13.44 -1.24 -0.91
C GLY A 75 -12.99 -0.77 -2.31
N ALA A 76 -11.70 -0.55 -2.53
CA ALA A 76 -11.17 -0.31 -3.87
C ALA A 76 -11.30 -1.56 -4.75
N THR A 77 -11.61 -1.38 -6.03
CA THR A 77 -11.59 -2.50 -6.99
C THR A 77 -10.20 -2.70 -7.59
N ARG A 78 -9.98 -3.88 -8.19
CA ARG A 78 -8.76 -4.16 -8.98
C ARG A 78 -8.54 -3.07 -10.03
N GLU A 79 -9.59 -2.66 -10.72
CA GLU A 79 -9.57 -1.67 -11.79
C GLU A 79 -9.12 -0.31 -11.25
N GLU A 80 -9.68 0.14 -10.12
CA GLU A 80 -9.30 1.41 -9.49
C GLU A 80 -7.82 1.43 -9.05
N ILE A 81 -7.34 0.31 -8.47
CA ILE A 81 -5.94 0.16 -8.05
C ILE A 81 -5.00 0.21 -9.26
N MET A 82 -5.31 -0.55 -10.32
CA MET A 82 -4.49 -0.59 -11.52
C MET A 82 -4.50 0.75 -12.27
N GLU A 83 -5.64 1.42 -12.37
CA GLU A 83 -5.75 2.74 -13.00
C GLU A 83 -4.90 3.78 -12.24
N SER A 84 -4.95 3.77 -10.91
CA SER A 84 -4.13 4.66 -10.07
C SER A 84 -2.62 4.42 -10.27
N ALA A 85 -2.20 3.16 -10.42
CA ALA A 85 -0.82 2.84 -10.76
C ALA A 85 -0.43 3.28 -12.17
N MET A 86 -1.33 3.19 -13.17
CA MET A 86 -1.04 3.65 -14.53
C MET A 86 -0.82 5.17 -14.61
N VAL A 87 -1.51 5.94 -13.76
CA VAL A 87 -1.23 7.38 -13.62
C VAL A 87 0.21 7.61 -13.19
N SER A 88 0.74 6.84 -12.21
CA SER A 88 2.12 7.00 -11.77
C SER A 88 3.16 6.49 -12.78
N VAL A 89 2.80 5.51 -13.61
CA VAL A 89 3.63 5.04 -14.73
C VAL A 89 3.92 6.15 -15.74
N ALA A 90 2.98 7.06 -15.99
CA ALA A 90 3.20 8.19 -16.91
C ALA A 90 4.39 9.08 -16.49
N PHE A 91 4.71 9.12 -15.19
CA PHE A 91 5.83 9.90 -14.64
C PHE A 91 7.06 9.04 -14.32
N GLY A 92 6.85 7.78 -13.94
CA GLY A 92 7.92 6.89 -13.50
C GLY A 92 8.49 5.96 -14.57
N GLY A 93 7.81 5.82 -15.72
CA GLY A 93 8.28 5.09 -16.89
C GLY A 93 8.53 3.60 -16.64
N GLY A 94 9.57 3.07 -17.29
CA GLY A 94 9.93 1.64 -17.29
C GLY A 94 10.02 0.99 -15.90
N PRO A 95 10.70 1.60 -14.92
CA PRO A 95 10.78 1.05 -13.56
C PRO A 95 9.41 0.92 -12.89
N THR A 96 8.55 1.94 -13.00
CA THR A 96 7.23 1.96 -12.35
C THR A 96 6.28 0.94 -12.98
N ILE A 97 6.30 0.77 -14.31
CA ILE A 97 5.48 -0.26 -14.95
C ILE A 97 5.97 -1.66 -14.57
N ALA A 98 7.28 -1.88 -14.41
CA ALA A 98 7.81 -3.17 -13.97
C ALA A 98 7.22 -3.60 -12.62
N TYR A 99 7.16 -2.71 -11.64
CA TYR A 99 6.51 -3.00 -10.34
C TYR A 99 4.99 -3.13 -10.46
N SER A 100 4.35 -2.36 -11.34
CA SER A 100 2.90 -2.43 -11.58
C SER A 100 2.46 -3.79 -12.10
N VAL A 101 3.17 -4.32 -13.11
CA VAL A 101 2.81 -5.59 -13.77
C VAL A 101 3.34 -6.83 -13.05
N THR A 102 4.14 -6.64 -12.00
CA THR A 102 4.69 -7.74 -11.18
C THR A 102 4.12 -7.71 -9.76
N LEU A 103 4.76 -7.01 -8.84
CA LEU A 103 4.43 -7.05 -7.42
C LEU A 103 3.04 -6.49 -7.09
N LEU A 104 2.65 -5.37 -7.71
CA LEU A 104 1.30 -4.82 -7.51
C LEU A 104 0.24 -5.80 -7.98
N LYS A 105 0.34 -6.27 -9.24
CA LYS A 105 -0.57 -7.28 -9.78
C LYS A 105 -0.64 -8.52 -8.87
N LYS A 106 0.51 -9.05 -8.43
CA LYS A 106 0.57 -10.21 -7.53
C LYS A 106 -0.13 -9.93 -6.19
N SER A 107 0.03 -8.73 -5.64
CA SER A 107 -0.61 -8.33 -4.38
C SER A 107 -2.12 -8.22 -4.52
N ILE A 108 -2.61 -7.71 -5.66
CA ILE A 108 -4.06 -7.67 -5.92
C ILE A 108 -4.61 -9.10 -6.02
N ASP A 109 -3.95 -9.97 -6.80
CA ASP A 109 -4.37 -11.37 -6.98
C ASP A 109 -4.42 -12.12 -5.64
N GLU A 110 -3.49 -11.83 -4.72
CA GLU A 110 -3.43 -12.43 -3.39
C GLU A 110 -4.56 -11.96 -2.47
N PHE A 111 -4.86 -10.65 -2.44
CA PHE A 111 -5.70 -10.06 -1.40
C PHE A 111 -7.16 -9.81 -1.82
N GLU A 112 -7.47 -9.77 -3.11
CA GLU A 112 -8.81 -9.33 -3.58
C GLU A 112 -9.97 -10.20 -3.08
N ASN A 113 -9.71 -11.45 -2.71
CA ASN A 113 -10.72 -12.39 -2.27
C ASN A 113 -10.96 -12.34 -0.76
N ASP A 114 -10.10 -11.64 0.00
CA ASP A 114 -10.24 -11.49 1.45
C ASP A 114 -11.44 -10.61 1.84
N PHE A 115 -11.93 -9.80 0.89
CA PHE A 115 -12.94 -8.76 1.13
C PHE A 115 -14.18 -8.92 0.23
N LYS A 116 -14.39 -10.11 -0.35
CA LYS A 116 -15.59 -10.44 -1.14
C LYS A 116 -16.73 -10.97 -0.28
#